data_AF-A0AAD9L3U8-F1
#
_entry.id   AF-A0AAD9L3U8-F1
#
_cell.length_a   1.000
_cell.length_b   1.000
_cell.length_c   1.000
_cell.angle_alpha   90.00
_cell.angle_beta   90.00
_cell.angle_gamma   90.00
#
_symmetry.space_group_name_H-M   'P 1'
#
loop_
_entity.id
_entity.type
_entity.pdbx_description
1 polymer ?
#
loop_
_entity_poly.entity_id
_entity_poly.type
_entity_poly.pdbx_seq_one_letter_code
_entity_poly.pdbx_strand_id
1 'polypeptide(L)'
;MHFQLLVVLALTGGALATKFCSKGDAAIVMEQWSALYNQDASGMTKLLIGRQIFDSLFDRVPAAVGLFNRVNVADRNSGGFSAHIMRVIGGLDISINSLGAQCTLSSITSHLLAQHVVRDGVTKGGFAMMGEVLVSSLEQLVEDFNPDVWRNCLMPILNAMSKDLPA
;
A
#
# COMPACT_ATOMS: atom_id res chain seq x y z
N MET A 1 -26.59 20.05 -51.26
CA MET A 1 -26.74 19.73 -49.83
C MET A 1 -25.46 19.06 -49.36
N HIS A 2 -24.74 19.72 -48.45
CA HIS A 2 -23.44 19.28 -47.95
C HIS A 2 -23.67 18.28 -46.81
N PHE A 3 -23.38 17.00 -47.05
CA PHE A 3 -23.42 15.98 -45.99
C PHE A 3 -22.05 15.98 -45.30
N GLN A 4 -21.94 16.78 -44.23
CA GLN A 4 -20.72 16.85 -43.43
C GLN A 4 -20.51 15.53 -42.69
N LEU A 5 -19.32 14.96 -42.90
CA LEU A 5 -18.73 13.87 -42.13
C LEU A 5 -18.65 14.27 -40.65
N LEU A 6 -19.55 13.74 -39.82
CA LEU A 6 -19.39 13.75 -38.36
C LEU A 6 -18.82 12.40 -37.93
N VAL A 7 -17.51 12.24 -38.13
CA VAL A 7 -16.74 11.21 -37.42
C VAL A 7 -16.61 11.70 -35.99
N VAL A 8 -17.56 11.31 -35.14
CA VAL A 8 -17.43 11.45 -33.69
C VAL A 8 -16.30 10.51 -33.27
N LEU A 9 -15.10 11.06 -33.17
CA LEU A 9 -13.98 10.43 -32.51
C LEU A 9 -14.35 10.36 -31.02
N ALA A 10 -15.05 9.30 -30.63
CA ALA A 10 -15.15 8.92 -29.23
C ALA A 10 -13.73 8.62 -28.76
N LEU A 11 -13.06 9.62 -28.17
CA LEU A 11 -11.94 9.38 -27.28
C LEU A 11 -12.51 8.62 -26.08
N THR A 12 -12.67 7.31 -26.25
CA THR A 12 -12.58 6.41 -25.11
C THR A 12 -11.15 6.60 -24.62
N GLY A 13 -10.99 7.45 -23.61
CA GLY A 13 -9.83 7.47 -22.75
C GLY A 13 -9.77 6.10 -22.08
N GLY A 14 -9.31 5.10 -22.84
CA GLY A 14 -8.88 3.84 -22.29
C GLY A 14 -7.68 4.18 -21.44
N ALA A 15 -7.93 4.49 -20.17
CA ALA A 15 -6.93 4.27 -19.14
C ALA A 15 -6.40 2.87 -19.46
N LEU A 16 -5.15 2.80 -19.91
CA LEU A 16 -4.48 1.52 -20.18
C LEU A 16 -4.54 0.77 -18.86
N ALA A 17 -5.57 -0.06 -18.68
CA ALA A 17 -5.84 -0.73 -17.43
C ALA A 17 -4.66 -1.65 -17.20
N THR A 18 -3.79 -1.24 -16.27
CA THR A 18 -2.70 -2.09 -15.84
C THR A 18 -3.22 -3.02 -14.74
N LYS A 19 -2.49 -4.10 -14.46
CA LYS A 19 -2.90 -5.13 -13.51
C LYS A 19 -3.18 -4.58 -12.11
N PHE A 20 -2.51 -3.49 -11.72
CA PHE A 20 -2.67 -2.87 -10.42
C PHE A 20 -3.56 -1.62 -10.49
N CYS A 21 -3.16 -0.56 -11.19
CA CYS A 21 -3.98 0.65 -11.34
C CYS A 21 -3.68 1.42 -12.63
N SER A 22 -4.36 2.53 -12.90
CA SER A 22 -4.06 3.34 -14.08
C SER A 22 -2.64 3.94 -13.99
N LYS A 23 -2.01 4.26 -15.13
CA LYS A 23 -0.72 4.98 -15.12
C LYS A 23 -0.82 6.36 -14.47
N GLY A 24 -1.97 7.02 -14.59
CA GLY A 24 -2.22 8.34 -13.98
C GLY A 24 -2.30 8.24 -12.46
N ASP A 25 -3.08 7.28 -11.96
CA ASP A 25 -3.22 6.99 -10.53
C ASP A 25 -1.86 6.63 -9.93
N ALA A 26 -1.11 5.77 -10.62
CA ALA A 26 0.24 5.39 -10.21
C ALA A 26 1.18 6.59 -10.06
N ALA A 27 1.16 7.53 -11.02
CA ALA A 27 2.01 8.72 -10.96
C ALA A 27 1.68 9.60 -9.73
N ILE A 28 0.38 9.83 -9.48
CA ILE A 28 -0.09 10.61 -8.32
C ILE A 28 0.33 9.93 -7.01
N VAL A 29 0.09 8.62 -6.86
CA VAL A 29 0.45 7.88 -5.64
C VAL A 29 1.96 7.90 -5.40
N MET A 30 2.77 7.70 -6.44
CA MET A 30 4.23 7.73 -6.33
C MET A 30 4.74 9.12 -5.95
N GLU A 31 4.17 10.18 -6.53
CA GLU A 31 4.50 11.57 -6.22
C GLU A 31 4.16 11.90 -4.76
N GLN A 32 2.93 11.64 -4.35
CA GLN A 32 2.46 11.88 -2.97
C GLN A 32 3.25 11.07 -1.94
N TRP A 33 3.57 9.81 -2.24
CA TRP A 33 4.42 9.00 -1.38
C TRP A 33 5.83 9.58 -1.26
N SER A 34 6.42 10.05 -2.35
CA SER A 34 7.77 10.63 -2.35
C SER A 34 7.87 11.94 -1.55
N ALA A 35 6.78 12.70 -1.44
CA ALA A 35 6.73 13.87 -0.57
C ALA A 35 6.87 13.50 0.92
N LEU A 36 6.33 12.34 1.32
CA LEU A 36 6.35 11.87 2.71
C LEU A 36 7.56 10.98 3.03
N TYR A 37 7.93 10.09 2.10
CA TYR A 37 8.91 9.04 2.28
C TYR A 37 9.96 9.09 1.15
N ASN A 38 10.98 9.92 1.34
CA ASN A 38 12.09 10.07 0.42
C ASN A 38 13.44 9.79 1.10
N GLN A 39 14.53 9.99 0.35
CA GLN A 39 15.90 9.81 0.84
C GLN A 39 16.30 10.84 1.92
N ASP A 40 15.69 12.02 1.92
CA ASP A 40 15.99 13.09 2.88
C ASP A 40 15.25 12.90 4.21
N ALA A 41 14.14 12.16 4.20
CA ALA A 41 13.43 11.75 5.41
C ALA A 41 14.31 10.83 6.27
N SER A 42 14.60 11.27 7.49
CA SER A 42 15.41 10.53 8.45
C SER A 42 14.81 9.15 8.77
N GLY A 43 15.67 8.19 9.16
CA GLY A 43 15.20 6.88 9.61
C GLY A 43 14.22 6.97 10.80
N MET A 44 14.36 7.98 11.65
CA MET A 44 13.43 8.23 12.75
C MET A 44 12.06 8.68 12.25
N THR A 45 11.99 9.59 11.27
CA THR A 45 10.75 10.04 10.65
C THR A 45 9.99 8.85 10.04
N LYS A 46 10.70 8.01 9.28
CA LYS A 46 10.15 6.79 8.67
C LYS A 46 9.61 5.81 9.72
N LEU A 47 10.33 5.64 10.81
CA LEU A 47 9.90 4.81 11.94
C LEU A 47 8.64 5.37 12.61
N LEU A 48 8.56 6.68 12.83
CA LEU A 48 7.39 7.31 13.47
C LEU A 48 6.13 7.17 12.62
N ILE A 49 6.23 7.40 11.31
CA ILE A 49 5.11 7.17 10.37
C ILE A 49 4.64 5.72 10.46
N GLY A 50 5.58 4.77 10.40
CA GLY A 50 5.25 3.35 10.53
C GLY A 50 4.62 2.99 11.86
N ARG A 51 5.11 3.54 12.98
CA ARG A 51 4.50 3.32 14.31
C ARG A 51 3.07 3.82 14.35
N GLN A 52 2.79 5.03 13.84
CA GLN A 52 1.45 5.59 13.81
C GLN A 52 0.46 4.71 13.04
N ILE A 53 0.89 4.13 11.92
CA ILE A 53 0.09 3.19 11.12
C ILE A 53 -0.22 1.92 11.94
N PHE A 54 0.79 1.33 12.57
CA PHE A 54 0.60 0.10 13.37
C PHE A 54 -0.22 0.34 14.64
N ASP A 55 -0.05 1.48 15.30
CA ASP A 55 -0.87 1.88 16.44
C ASP A 55 -2.34 1.99 16.01
N SER A 56 -2.60 2.64 14.88
CA SER A 56 -3.95 2.74 14.29
C SER A 56 -4.54 1.37 13.92
N LEU A 57 -3.72 0.43 13.45
CA LEU A 57 -4.15 -0.95 13.19
C LEU A 57 -4.55 -1.65 14.49
N PHE A 58 -3.73 -1.55 15.54
CA PHE A 58 -3.99 -2.25 16.79
C PHE A 58 -5.19 -1.67 17.55
N ASP A 59 -5.46 -0.38 17.40
CA ASP A 59 -6.65 0.23 17.97
C ASP A 59 -7.94 -0.27 17.28
N ARG A 60 -7.89 -0.46 15.95
CA ARG A 60 -9.03 -0.97 15.17
C ARG A 60 -9.18 -2.49 15.23
N VAL A 61 -8.07 -3.21 15.34
CA VAL A 61 -8.02 -4.68 15.35
C VAL A 61 -7.12 -5.15 16.51
N PRO A 62 -7.57 -5.06 17.77
CA PRO A 62 -6.75 -5.44 18.93
C PRO A 62 -6.25 -6.88 18.89
N ALA A 63 -7.02 -7.79 18.27
CA ALA A 63 -6.63 -9.19 18.08
C ALA A 63 -5.36 -9.35 17.21
N ALA A 64 -5.04 -8.39 16.35
CA ALA A 64 -3.87 -8.45 15.49
C ALA A 64 -2.55 -8.32 16.28
N VAL A 65 -2.57 -7.73 17.48
CA VAL A 65 -1.36 -7.55 18.31
C VAL A 65 -0.63 -8.88 18.51
N GLY A 66 -1.36 -9.98 18.76
CA GLY A 66 -0.76 -11.30 18.99
C GLY A 66 0.09 -11.82 17.83
N LEU A 67 -0.18 -11.39 16.59
CA LEU A 67 0.59 -11.78 15.41
C LEU A 67 2.03 -11.25 15.44
N PHE A 68 2.28 -10.21 16.24
CA PHE A 68 3.56 -9.51 16.30
C PHE A 68 4.38 -9.85 17.57
N ASN A 69 4.00 -10.88 18.32
CA ASN A 69 4.73 -11.30 19.53
C ASN A 69 6.21 -11.64 19.25
N ARG A 70 6.51 -12.26 18.09
CA ARG A 70 7.89 -12.61 17.71
C ARG A 70 8.80 -11.40 17.49
N VAL A 71 8.22 -10.21 17.31
CA VAL A 71 8.96 -8.95 17.17
C VAL A 71 8.84 -8.07 18.41
N ASN A 72 8.41 -8.63 19.54
CA ASN A 72 8.28 -7.95 20.83
C ASN A 72 7.34 -6.73 20.80
N VAL A 73 6.16 -6.88 20.21
CA VAL A 73 5.14 -5.81 20.16
C VAL A 73 4.65 -5.36 21.54
N ALA A 74 4.84 -6.18 22.59
CA ALA A 74 4.53 -5.82 23.97
C ALA A 74 5.32 -4.58 24.43
N ASP A 75 6.54 -4.41 23.91
CA ASP A 75 7.28 -3.16 23.98
C ASP A 75 7.37 -2.53 22.57
N ARG A 76 6.42 -1.63 22.27
CA ARG A 76 6.34 -0.92 20.98
C ARG A 76 7.56 -0.03 20.70
N ASN A 77 8.39 0.23 21.70
CA ASN A 77 9.65 0.97 21.54
C ASN A 77 10.87 0.07 21.35
N SER A 78 10.70 -1.26 21.44
CA SER A 78 11.79 -2.20 21.33
C SER A 78 12.49 -2.13 19.96
N GLY A 79 13.78 -2.46 19.94
CA GLY A 79 14.55 -2.56 18.70
C GLY A 79 13.97 -3.61 17.74
N GLY A 80 13.44 -4.71 18.28
CA GLY A 80 12.80 -5.78 17.49
C GLY A 80 11.57 -5.29 16.73
N PHE A 81 10.68 -4.57 17.40
CA PHE A 81 9.47 -4.05 16.77
C PHE A 81 9.79 -2.89 15.83
N SER A 82 10.71 -2.01 16.21
CA SER A 82 11.16 -0.91 15.36
C SER A 82 11.78 -1.41 14.05
N ALA A 83 12.62 -2.44 14.12
CA ALA A 83 13.18 -3.08 12.93
C ALA A 83 12.10 -3.75 12.07
N HIS A 84 11.05 -4.31 12.68
CA HIS A 84 9.93 -4.87 11.94
C HIS A 84 9.15 -3.79 11.17
N ILE A 85 8.82 -2.68 11.82
CA ILE A 85 8.15 -1.53 11.19
C ILE A 85 8.95 -1.06 9.98
N MET A 86 10.26 -0.87 10.14
CA MET A 86 11.12 -0.44 9.03
C MET A 86 11.12 -1.42 7.85
N ARG A 87 11.04 -2.73 8.10
CA ARG A 87 10.90 -3.74 7.03
C ARG A 87 9.54 -3.65 6.33
N VAL A 88 8.46 -3.42 7.07
CA VAL A 88 7.11 -3.32 6.49
C VAL A 88 6.97 -2.07 5.65
N ILE A 89 7.36 -0.91 6.19
CA ILE A 89 7.29 0.36 5.45
C ILE A 89 8.26 0.35 4.27
N GLY A 90 9.45 -0.25 4.39
CA GLY A 90 10.34 -0.46 3.26
C GLY A 90 9.75 -1.38 2.17
N GLY A 91 9.00 -2.41 2.56
CA GLY A 91 8.28 -3.27 1.61
C GLY A 91 7.15 -2.53 0.88
N LEU A 92 6.43 -1.66 1.60
CA LEU A 92 5.41 -0.77 1.03
C LEU A 92 6.04 0.23 0.05
N ASP A 93 7.13 0.87 0.45
CA ASP A 93 7.91 1.83 -0.35
C ASP A 93 8.36 1.22 -1.69
N ILE A 94 8.97 0.03 -1.65
CA ILE A 94 9.39 -0.68 -2.87
C ILE A 94 8.19 -1.03 -3.75
N SER A 95 7.05 -1.39 -3.16
CA SER A 95 5.83 -1.72 -3.90
C SER A 95 5.23 -0.49 -4.59
N ILE A 96 5.12 0.64 -3.89
CA ILE A 96 4.62 1.91 -4.43
C ILE A 96 5.53 2.40 -5.55
N ASN A 97 6.85 2.45 -5.33
CA ASN A 97 7.81 2.90 -6.34
C ASN A 97 7.91 1.96 -7.55
N SER A 98 7.31 0.78 -7.49
CA SER A 98 7.22 -0.18 -8.60
C SER A 98 5.89 -0.10 -9.38
N LEU A 99 4.98 0.82 -9.07
CA LEU A 99 3.68 0.97 -9.76
C LEU A 99 3.83 1.20 -11.28
N GLY A 100 4.88 1.91 -11.70
CA GLY A 100 5.22 2.08 -13.12
C GLY A 100 5.76 0.82 -13.82
N ALA A 101 6.19 -0.19 -13.06
CA ALA A 101 6.87 -1.41 -13.54
C ALA A 101 6.09 -2.67 -13.16
N GLN A 102 5.02 -2.96 -13.90
CA GLN A 102 4.02 -3.99 -13.58
C GLN A 102 4.58 -5.42 -13.38
N CYS A 103 5.58 -5.82 -14.17
CA CYS A 103 6.24 -7.12 -14.00
C CYS A 103 7.03 -7.17 -12.69
N THR A 104 7.75 -6.10 -12.37
CA THR A 104 8.50 -5.94 -11.11
C THR A 104 7.55 -5.99 -9.92
N LEU A 105 6.46 -5.22 -9.95
CA LEU A 105 5.45 -5.20 -8.88
C LEU A 105 4.76 -6.57 -8.71
N SER A 106 4.53 -7.29 -9.80
CA SER A 106 4.00 -8.67 -9.74
C SER A 106 4.98 -9.63 -9.06
N SER A 107 6.28 -9.50 -9.32
CA SER A 107 7.32 -10.30 -8.67
C SER A 107 7.40 -9.98 -7.17
N ILE A 108 7.43 -8.69 -6.83
CA ILE A 108 7.46 -8.21 -5.43
C ILE A 108 6.26 -8.74 -4.65
N THR A 109 5.04 -8.55 -5.16
CA THR A 109 3.81 -8.98 -4.48
C THR A 109 3.73 -10.51 -4.34
N SER A 110 4.24 -11.27 -5.32
CA SER A 110 4.34 -12.73 -5.22
C SER A 110 5.34 -13.18 -4.15
N HIS A 111 6.48 -12.50 -4.05
CA HIS A 111 7.47 -12.76 -2.99
C HIS A 111 6.90 -12.43 -1.61
N LEU A 112 6.25 -11.29 -1.46
CA LEU A 112 5.64 -10.87 -0.20
C LEU A 112 4.48 -11.80 0.21
N LEU A 113 3.66 -12.27 -0.72
CA LEU A 113 2.67 -13.30 -0.45
C LEU A 113 3.31 -14.56 0.15
N ALA A 114 4.40 -15.06 -0.44
CA ALA A 114 5.11 -16.24 0.07
C ALA A 114 5.62 -16.04 1.51
N GLN A 115 5.93 -14.81 1.92
CA GLN A 115 6.32 -14.49 3.30
C GLN A 115 5.15 -14.47 4.29
N HIS A 116 3.94 -14.12 3.82
CA HIS A 116 2.75 -13.99 4.66
C HIS A 116 1.92 -15.28 4.75
N VAL A 117 1.89 -16.10 3.70
CA VAL A 117 1.11 -17.36 3.69
C VAL A 117 1.59 -18.37 4.73
N VAL A 118 2.86 -18.30 5.12
CA VAL A 118 3.46 -19.15 6.17
C VAL A 118 3.26 -18.61 7.59
N ARG A 119 2.38 -17.62 7.78
CA ARG A 119 2.13 -16.96 9.06
C ARG A 119 0.71 -17.24 9.52
N ASP A 120 0.60 -18.14 10.48
CA ASP A 120 -0.69 -18.47 11.09
C ASP A 120 -1.36 -17.21 11.66
N GLY A 121 -2.66 -17.09 11.40
CA GLY A 121 -3.47 -15.95 11.84
C GLY A 121 -3.44 -14.72 10.92
N VAL A 122 -2.63 -14.72 9.85
CA VAL A 122 -2.66 -13.67 8.83
C VAL A 122 -3.73 -14.00 7.78
N THR A 123 -4.72 -13.11 7.62
CA THR A 123 -5.91 -13.35 6.77
C THR A 123 -6.10 -12.25 5.71
N LYS A 124 -6.95 -12.53 4.72
CA LYS A 124 -7.44 -11.55 3.74
C LYS A 124 -8.14 -10.38 4.44
N GLY A 125 -9.00 -10.67 5.41
CA GLY A 125 -9.63 -9.64 6.25
C GLY A 125 -8.62 -8.75 6.95
N GLY A 126 -7.51 -9.31 7.48
CA GLY A 126 -6.44 -8.53 8.10
C GLY A 126 -5.74 -7.59 7.12
N PHE A 127 -5.46 -8.05 5.89
CA PHE A 127 -4.90 -7.20 4.84
C PHE A 127 -5.87 -6.11 4.38
N ALA A 128 -7.16 -6.40 4.26
CA ALA A 128 -8.18 -5.40 3.93
C ALA A 128 -8.22 -4.30 5.01
N MET A 129 -8.23 -4.69 6.30
CA MET A 129 -8.18 -3.74 7.41
C MET A 129 -6.90 -2.90 7.42
N MET A 130 -5.74 -3.50 7.10
CA MET A 130 -4.49 -2.75 6.93
C MET A 130 -4.60 -1.73 5.79
N GLY A 131 -5.26 -2.08 4.68
CA GLY A 131 -5.52 -1.15 3.58
C GLY A 131 -6.33 0.07 4.04
N GLU A 132 -7.41 -0.16 4.79
CA GLU A 132 -8.22 0.91 5.37
C GLU A 132 -7.43 1.79 6.35
N VAL A 133 -6.61 1.17 7.20
CA VAL A 133 -5.71 1.88 8.13
C VAL A 133 -4.76 2.77 7.34
N LEU A 134 -4.05 2.22 6.35
CA LEU A 134 -3.08 2.95 5.53
C LEU A 134 -3.72 4.14 4.84
N VAL A 135 -4.86 3.97 4.17
CA VAL A 135 -5.57 5.08 3.52
C VAL A 135 -5.91 6.17 4.54
N SER A 136 -6.51 5.80 5.68
CA SER A 136 -6.90 6.78 6.71
C SER A 136 -5.72 7.45 7.42
N SER A 137 -4.58 6.77 7.55
CA SER A 137 -3.36 7.34 8.13
C SER A 137 -2.68 8.28 7.14
N LEU A 138 -2.63 7.92 5.85
CA LEU A 138 -2.01 8.76 4.82
C LEU A 138 -2.81 10.02 4.52
N GLU A 139 -4.14 9.97 4.61
CA GLU A 139 -5.01 11.15 4.51
C GLU A 139 -4.63 12.26 5.52
N GLN A 140 -4.09 11.88 6.69
CA GLN A 140 -3.65 12.83 7.71
C GLN A 140 -2.22 13.34 7.51
N LEU A 141 -1.43 12.70 6.64
CA LEU A 141 0.00 12.92 6.49
C LEU A 141 0.38 13.53 5.14
N VAL A 142 -0.47 13.40 4.13
CA VAL A 142 -0.21 13.79 2.75
C VAL A 142 -1.08 14.99 2.39
N GLU A 143 -0.46 16.05 1.89
CA GLU A 143 -1.17 17.21 1.34
C GLU A 143 -1.91 16.85 0.05
N ASP A 144 -3.10 17.43 -0.15
CA ASP A 144 -3.98 17.17 -1.29
C ASP A 144 -4.24 15.66 -1.55
N PHE A 145 -4.35 14.89 -0.47
CA PHE A 145 -4.57 13.44 -0.54
C PHE A 145 -5.84 13.09 -1.33
N ASN A 146 -5.69 12.23 -2.33
CA ASN A 146 -6.81 11.70 -3.10
C ASN A 146 -7.11 10.26 -2.68
N PRO A 147 -8.13 10.02 -1.84
CA PRO A 147 -8.40 8.69 -1.29
C PRO A 147 -8.77 7.67 -2.36
N ASP A 148 -9.45 8.07 -3.43
CA ASP A 148 -9.86 7.16 -4.50
C ASP A 148 -8.64 6.67 -5.30
N VAL A 149 -7.75 7.57 -5.66
CA VAL A 149 -6.50 7.25 -6.37
C VAL A 149 -5.61 6.33 -5.54
N TRP A 150 -5.48 6.59 -4.24
CA TRP A 150 -4.75 5.71 -3.34
C TRP A 150 -5.39 4.33 -3.23
N ARG A 151 -6.72 4.25 -3.07
CA ARG A 151 -7.44 2.97 -3.02
C ARG A 151 -7.27 2.17 -4.32
N ASN A 152 -7.36 2.83 -5.47
CA ASN A 152 -7.20 2.22 -6.78
C ASN A 152 -5.85 1.53 -6.94
N CYS A 153 -4.76 2.07 -6.37
CA CYS A 153 -3.43 1.46 -6.46
C CYS A 153 -3.08 0.55 -5.27
N LEU A 154 -3.40 0.97 -4.04
CA LEU A 154 -2.99 0.27 -2.82
C LEU A 154 -3.76 -1.03 -2.62
N MET A 155 -5.08 -1.04 -2.86
CA MET A 155 -5.89 -2.24 -2.62
C MET A 155 -5.49 -3.39 -3.55
N PRO A 156 -5.27 -3.19 -4.87
CA PRO A 156 -4.75 -4.25 -5.73
C PRO A 156 -3.38 -4.80 -5.32
N ILE A 157 -2.49 -3.97 -4.77
CA ILE A 157 -1.22 -4.43 -4.20
C ILE A 157 -1.49 -5.37 -3.01
N LEU A 158 -2.30 -4.96 -2.05
CA LEU A 158 -2.61 -5.75 -0.85
C LEU A 158 -3.39 -7.03 -1.19
N ASN A 159 -4.30 -6.96 -2.16
CA ASN A 159 -5.02 -8.12 -2.69
C ASN A 159 -4.05 -9.13 -3.32
N ALA A 160 -3.05 -8.67 -4.06
CA ALA A 160 -2.01 -9.55 -4.60
C ALA A 160 -1.15 -10.21 -3.51
N MET A 161 -0.86 -9.51 -2.41
CA MET A 161 -0.12 -10.04 -1.26
C MET A 161 -0.93 -11.02 -0.40
N SER A 162 -2.26 -11.03 -0.50
CA SER A 162 -3.17 -11.79 0.36
C SER A 162 -4.01 -12.84 -0.38
N LYS A 163 -3.86 -12.97 -1.70
CA LYS A 163 -4.74 -13.80 -2.55
C LYS A 163 -4.90 -15.27 -2.09
N ASP A 164 -3.88 -15.85 -1.46
CA ASP A 164 -3.86 -17.26 -1.03
C ASP A 164 -4.02 -17.40 0.50
N LEU A 165 -4.31 -16.31 1.22
CA LEU A 165 -4.58 -16.33 2.65
C LEU A 165 -6.01 -16.79 2.95
N PRO A 166 -6.27 -17.31 4.19
CA PRO A 166 -7.62 -17.54 4.68
C PRO A 166 -8.47 -16.26 4.62
N ALA A 167 -9.79 -16.43 4.50
CA ALA A 167 -10.74 -15.31 4.53
C ALA A 167 -10.61 -14.50 5.83
#